data_AF-A0A6I6DJU7-F1
#
_entry.id   AF-A0A6I6DJU7-F1
#
_cell.length_a   1.000
_cell.length_b   1.000
_cell.length_c   1.000
_cell.angle_alpha   90.00
_cell.angle_beta   90.00
_cell.angle_gamma   90.00
#
_symmetry.space_group_name_H-M   'P 1'
#
loop_
_entity.id
_entity.type
_entity.pdbx_description
1 polymer ?
#
loop_
_entity_poly.entity_id
_entity_poly.type
_entity_poly.pdbx_seq_one_letter_code
_entity_poly.pdbx_strand_id
1 'polypeptide(L)' 'MIVYTPNPFELMDSSEKDKKAVTVKLPSGGVMNVEPIEYNSVRVLEINSTDPGDFLNTNYQPGNIITLDFQVK' A
#
# COMPACT_ATOMS: atom_id res chain seq x y z
N MET A 1 42.42 -5.82 7.54
CA MET A 1 41.46 -6.79 8.10
C MET A 1 40.07 -6.22 7.85
N ILE A 2 39.25 -6.88 7.05
CA ILE A 2 37.89 -6.39 6.73
C ILE A 2 36.97 -6.90 7.83
N VAL A 3 36.37 -5.99 8.59
CA VAL A 3 35.45 -6.32 9.69
C VAL A 3 34.06 -6.48 9.09
N TYR A 4 33.54 -7.71 9.07
CA TYR A 4 32.14 -7.99 8.75
C TYR A 4 31.33 -7.95 10.04
N THR A 5 30.61 -6.86 10.26
CA THR A 5 29.58 -6.79 11.30
C THR A 5 28.28 -7.41 10.78
N PRO A 6 27.75 -8.48 11.40
CA PRO A 6 26.51 -9.13 10.97
C PRO A 6 25.25 -8.37 11.43
N ASN A 7 25.37 -7.09 11.76
CA ASN A 7 24.24 -6.29 12.23
C ASN A 7 23.73 -5.43 11.07
N PRO A 8 22.59 -5.76 10.46
CA PRO A 8 21.99 -4.91 9.45
C PRO A 8 21.39 -3.69 10.16
N PHE A 9 22.22 -2.70 10.49
CA PHE A 9 21.73 -1.40 10.94
C PHE A 9 20.78 -0.77 9.88
N GLU A 10 20.87 -1.21 8.62
CA GLU A 10 19.90 -0.88 7.55
C GLU A 10 18.48 -1.39 7.81
N LEU A 11 18.27 -2.43 8.64
CA LEU A 11 16.93 -2.93 8.98
C LEU A 11 16.24 -2.10 10.08
N MET A 12 17.02 -1.35 10.88
CA MET A 12 16.53 -0.62 12.04
C MET A 12 15.73 0.64 11.65
N ASP A 13 15.96 1.17 10.44
CA ASP A 13 15.24 2.31 9.85
C ASP A 13 13.82 1.97 9.37
N SER A 14 13.37 0.74 9.57
CA SER A 14 12.00 0.32 9.20
C SER A 14 10.93 0.88 10.15
N SER A 15 11.32 1.52 11.25
CA SER A 15 10.39 1.97 12.31
C SER A 15 9.81 3.38 12.08
N GLU A 16 10.31 4.14 11.10
CA GLU A 16 9.82 5.51 10.82
C GLU A 16 8.92 5.61 9.57
N LYS A 17 8.70 4.49 8.85
CA LYS A 17 7.80 4.44 7.66
C LYS A 17 6.48 3.72 7.92
N ASP A 18 6.02 3.69 9.17
CA ASP A 18 4.67 3.23 9.53
C ASP A 18 3.59 4.25 9.13
N LYS A 19 3.52 4.63 7.86
CA LYS A 19 2.22 4.97 7.29
C LYS A 19 1.48 3.65 7.18
N LYS A 20 0.82 3.25 8.28
CA LYS A 20 0.16 1.95 8.45
C LYS A 20 -0.61 1.59 7.18
N ALA A 21 -0.11 0.59 6.45
CA ALA A 21 -0.79 0.06 5.30
C ALA A 21 -2.17 -0.44 5.75
N VAL A 22 -3.22 0.02 5.08
CA VAL A 22 -4.60 -0.38 5.32
C VAL A 22 -5.00 -1.36 4.24
N THR A 23 -5.52 -2.52 4.65
CA THR A 23 -6.10 -3.49 3.71
C THR A 23 -7.56 -3.15 3.45
N VAL A 24 -7.90 -2.88 2.20
CA VAL A 24 -9.26 -2.63 1.72
C VAL A 24 -9.74 -3.82 0.90
N LYS A 25 -10.98 -4.25 1.11
CA LYS A 25 -11.60 -5.32 0.32
C LYS A 25 -12.23 -4.73 -0.93
N LEU A 26 -11.91 -5.33 -2.07
CA LEU A 26 -12.50 -4.99 -3.37
C LEU A 26 -13.84 -5.71 -3.54
N PRO A 27 -14.77 -5.14 -4.33
CA PRO A 27 -16.09 -5.74 -4.59
C PRO A 27 -16.01 -7.09 -5.33
N SER A 28 -14.92 -7.33 -6.05
CA SER A 28 -14.56 -8.60 -6.71
C SER A 28 -14.17 -9.71 -5.74
N GLY A 29 -13.95 -9.40 -4.46
CA GLY A 29 -13.43 -10.33 -3.45
C GLY A 29 -11.91 -10.30 -3.27
N GLY A 30 -11.20 -9.50 -4.06
CA GLY A 30 -9.77 -9.23 -3.87
C GLY A 30 -9.49 -8.35 -2.65
N VAL A 31 -8.22 -8.27 -2.26
CA VAL A 31 -7.71 -7.36 -1.24
C VAL A 31 -6.68 -6.41 -1.85
N MET A 32 -6.69 -5.17 -1.38
CA MET A 32 -5.76 -4.13 -1.80
C MET A 32 -5.12 -3.51 -0.57
N ASN A 33 -3.79 -3.39 -0.58
CA ASN A 33 -3.09 -2.69 0.48
C ASN A 33 -2.79 -1.26 0.01
N VAL A 34 -3.19 -0.30 0.84
CA VAL A 34 -3.04 1.12 0.55
C VAL A 34 -2.35 1.84 1.70
N GLU A 35 -1.52 2.82 1.38
CA GLU A 35 -0.84 3.70 2.32
C GLU A 35 -1.61 5.03 2.42
N PRO A 36 -2.05 5.47 3.61
CA PRO A 36 -2.65 6.79 3.76
C PRO A 36 -1.59 7.87 3.56
N ILE A 37 -1.77 8.77 2.58
CA ILE A 37 -0.78 9.82 2.29
C ILE A 37 -1.09 11.15 2.98
N GLU A 38 -2.29 11.71 2.76
CA GLU A 38 -2.78 13.03 3.18
C GLU A 38 -4.32 12.98 3.32
N TYR A 39 -4.96 14.10 3.70
CA TYR A 39 -6.42 14.20 3.92
C TYR A 39 -7.22 13.49 2.82
N ASN A 40 -7.95 12.44 3.21
CA ASN A 40 -8.79 11.61 2.35
C ASN A 40 -8.11 11.02 1.10
N SER A 41 -6.78 10.93 1.06
CA SER A 41 -6.06 10.37 -0.07
C SER A 41 -5.20 9.18 0.36
N VAL A 42 -5.29 8.10 -0.41
CA VAL A 42 -4.54 6.86 -0.17
C VAL A 42 -3.75 6.51 -1.42
N ARG A 43 -2.55 5.96 -1.24
CA ARG A 43 -1.71 5.43 -2.32
C ARG A 43 -1.85 3.92 -2.35
N VAL A 44 -2.05 3.35 -3.54
CA VAL A 44 -2.04 1.89 -3.69
C VAL A 44 -0.61 1.37 -3.57
N LEU A 45 -0.39 0.38 -2.69
CA LEU A 45 0.89 -0.31 -2.57
C LEU A 45 0.89 -1.58 -3.42
N GLU A 46 -0.15 -2.40 -3.26
CA GLU A 46 -0.27 -3.67 -3.94
C GLU A 46 -1.74 -4.11 -4.03
N ILE A 47 -2.01 -4.97 -5.01
CA ILE A 47 -3.32 -5.57 -5.24
C ILE A 47 -3.16 -7.09 -5.28
N ASN A 48 -3.98 -7.78 -4.49
CA ASN A 48 -4.06 -9.22 -4.44
C ASN A 48 -5.52 -9.61 -4.70
N SER A 49 -5.85 -9.78 -5.98
CA SER A 49 -7.17 -10.22 -6.41
C SER A 49 -7.08 -11.49 -7.23
N THR A 50 -8.16 -12.26 -7.25
CA THR A 50 -8.34 -13.41 -8.13
C THR A 50 -9.02 -13.03 -9.44
N ASP A 51 -9.60 -11.82 -9.53
CA ASP A 51 -10.23 -11.31 -10.74
C ASP A 51 -9.23 -10.50 -11.59
N PRO A 52 -8.99 -10.89 -12.86
CA PRO A 52 -8.11 -10.14 -13.75
C PRO A 52 -8.56 -8.70 -14.01
N GLY A 53 -9.86 -8.43 -13.92
CA GLY A 53 -10.43 -7.09 -14.14
C GLY A 53 -9.86 -6.04 -13.19
N ASP A 54 -9.55 -6.43 -11.96
CA ASP A 54 -8.98 -5.54 -10.97
C ASP A 54 -7.56 -5.09 -11.30
N PHE A 55 -6.74 -5.96 -11.92
CA PHE A 55 -5.38 -5.61 -12.35
C PHE A 55 -5.38 -4.73 -13.60
N LEU A 56 -6.45 -4.78 -14.40
CA LEU A 56 -6.64 -3.92 -15.57
C LEU A 56 -7.10 -2.52 -15.19
N ASN A 57 -7.65 -2.33 -13.99
CA ASN A 57 -8.11 -1.02 -13.54
C ASN A 57 -6.93 -0.13 -13.16
N THR A 58 -6.70 0.94 -13.92
CA THR A 58 -5.63 1.91 -13.68
C THR A 58 -5.70 2.54 -12.29
N ASN A 59 -6.89 2.70 -11.71
CA ASN A 59 -7.07 3.25 -10.36
C ASN A 59 -6.47 2.35 -9.28
N TYR A 60 -6.39 1.05 -9.53
CA TYR A 60 -5.94 0.03 -8.60
C TYR A 60 -4.48 -0.35 -8.80
N GLN A 61 -3.78 0.33 -9.72
CA GLN A 61 -2.38 0.07 -9.99
C GLN A 61 -1.49 0.58 -8.85
N PRO A 62 -0.45 -0.18 -8.47
CA PRO A 62 0.55 0.25 -7.49
C PRO A 62 1.12 1.63 -7.82
N GLY A 63 1.25 2.47 -6.80
CA GLY A 63 1.73 3.84 -6.89
C GLY A 63 0.64 4.87 -7.21
N ASN A 64 -0.55 4.44 -7.63
CA ASN A 64 -1.63 5.38 -7.91
C ASN A 64 -2.22 5.98 -6.62
N ILE A 65 -2.68 7.22 -6.70
CA ILE A 65 -3.27 7.95 -5.58
C ILE A 65 -4.77 8.04 -5.79
N ILE A 66 -5.52 7.48 -4.86
CA ILE A 66 -6.99 7.48 -4.85
C ILE A 66 -7.44 8.49 -3.80
N THR A 67 -8.19 9.50 -4.22
CA THR A 67 -8.93 10.37 -3.31
C THR A 67 -10.24 9.67 -2.93
N LEU A 68 -10.40 9.36 -1.66
CA LEU A 68 -11.67 8.94 -1.09
C LEU A 68 -12.59 10.16 -1.10
N ASP A 69 -13.77 10.04 -1.70
CA ASP A 69 -14.83 11.03 -1.55
C ASP A 69 -15.86 10.39 -0.61
N PHE A 70 -15.90 10.83 0.65
CA PHE A 70 -16.91 10.35 1.60
C PHE A 70 -18.25 11.00 1.23
N GLN A 71 -19.00 10.32 0.36
CA GLN A 71 -20.40 10.67 0.11
C GLN A 71 -21.23 10.27 1.34
N VAL A 72 -21.38 11.19 2.30
CA VAL A 72 -22.34 11.07 3.38
C VAL A 72 -23.73 11.26 2.78
N LYS A 73 -24.49 10.17 2.67
CA LYS A 73 -25.89 10.18 2.24
C LYS A 73 -26.82 10.43 3.42
#